data_AF-A0A9D4T737-F1
#
_entry.id   AF-A0A9D4T737-F1
#
_cell.length_a   1.000
_cell.length_b   1.000
_cell.length_c   1.000
_cell.angle_alpha   90.00
_cell.angle_beta   90.00
_cell.angle_gamma   90.00
#
_symmetry.space_group_name_H-M   'P 1'
#
loop_
_entity.id
_entity.type
_entity.pdbx_description
1 polymer ?
#
loop_
_entity_poly.entity_id
_entity_poly.type
_entity_poly.pdbx_seq_one_letter_code
_entity_poly.pdbx_strand_id
1 'polypeptide(L)' 'MTTKKGARVLDVAQQHGLTLWNDALQLTRVGNSVSRDANSDLTFTRDVKKAGWTCLPETLGSDHHII' A
#
# COMPACT_ATOMS: atom_id res chain seq x y z
N MET A 1 -9.30 7.01 9.41
CA MET A 1 -8.74 6.94 10.78
C MET A 1 -7.23 6.84 10.64
N THR A 2 -6.48 7.89 10.96
CA THR A 2 -5.01 7.90 10.82
C THR A 2 -4.40 7.29 12.08
N THR A 3 -3.71 6.16 11.94
CA THR A 3 -3.04 5.50 13.08
C THR A 3 -1.70 6.18 13.37
N LYS A 4 -1.19 6.05 14.60
CA LYS A 4 0.17 6.54 14.95
C LYS A 4 1.26 5.96 14.02
N LYS A 5 1.08 4.72 13.56
CA LYS A 5 1.97 4.08 12.59
C LYS A 5 1.88 4.74 11.21
N GLY A 6 0.66 4.98 10.71
CA GLY A 6 0.44 5.63 9.41
C GLY A 6 1.00 7.04 9.36
N ALA A 7 0.79 7.85 10.42
CA ALA A 7 1.37 9.18 10.53
C ALA A 7 2.90 9.16 10.45
N ARG A 8 3.56 8.25 11.20
CA ARG A 8 5.02 8.12 11.16
C ARG A 8 5.55 7.69 9.79
N VAL A 9 4.85 6.81 9.08
CA VAL A 9 5.24 6.40 7.71
C VAL A 9 5.14 7.58 6.76
N LEU A 10 4.06 8.37 6.86
CA LEU A 10 3.87 9.57 6.06
C LEU A 10 4.99 10.60 6.29
N ASP A 11 5.29 10.89 7.56
CA ASP A 11 6.34 11.85 7.92
C ASP A 11 7.70 11.46 7.33
N VAL A 12 8.08 10.19 7.46
CA VAL A 12 9.35 9.66 6.92
C VAL A 12 9.35 9.68 5.40
N ALA A 13 8.25 9.28 4.76
CA ALA A 13 8.13 9.32 3.30
C ALA A 13 8.31 10.75 2.76
N GLN A 14 7.71 11.74 3.41
CA GLN A 14 7.86 13.15 3.06
C GLN A 14 9.30 13.64 3.25
N GLN A 15 9.93 13.32 4.39
CA GLN A 15 11.32 13.70 4.68
C GLN A 15 12.32 13.16 3.64
N HIS A 16 12.04 11.99 3.07
CA HIS A 16 12.89 11.35 2.06
C HIS A 16 12.47 11.65 0.61
N GLY A 17 11.47 12.50 0.39
CA GLY A 17 10.98 12.85 -0.95
C GLY A 17 10.40 11.65 -1.71
N LEU A 18 9.72 10.75 -1.00
CA LEU A 18 9.11 9.56 -1.59
C LEU A 18 7.71 9.88 -2.13
N THR A 19 7.38 9.29 -3.28
CA THR A 19 6.03 9.32 -3.85
C THR A 19 5.32 8.00 -3.57
N LEU A 20 4.15 8.03 -2.95
CA LEU A 20 3.28 6.87 -2.75
C LEU A 20 2.51 6.58 -4.03
N TRP A 21 2.51 5.32 -4.47
CA TRP A 21 1.85 4.89 -5.72
C TRP A 21 0.52 4.18 -5.54
N ASN A 22 0.22 3.73 -4.32
CA ASN A 22 -1.02 3.02 -4.03
C ASN A 22 -2.25 3.80 -4.48
N ASP A 23 -3.16 3.13 -5.17
CA ASP A 23 -4.56 3.56 -5.25
C ASP A 23 -5.23 3.19 -3.91
N ALA A 24 -5.68 4.19 -3.16
CA ALA A 24 -6.32 4.00 -1.86
C ALA A 24 -7.66 3.23 -1.94
N LEU A 25 -8.25 3.12 -3.13
CA LEU A 25 -9.48 2.36 -3.36
C LEU A 25 -9.22 0.89 -3.69
N GLN A 26 -7.98 0.52 -4.03
CA GLN A 26 -7.60 -0.88 -4.28
C GLN A 26 -7.07 -1.50 -2.99
N LEU A 27 -7.71 -2.56 -2.53
CA LEU A 27 -7.27 -3.30 -1.34
C LEU A 27 -6.08 -4.19 -1.71
N THR A 28 -5.07 -4.24 -0.86
CA THR A 28 -3.88 -5.10 -1.06
C THR A 28 -3.98 -6.40 -0.27
N ARG A 29 -4.92 -6.46 0.68
CA ARG A 29 -5.16 -7.59 1.55
C ARG A 29 -6.65 -7.81 1.76
N VAL A 30 -7.09 -9.06 1.59
CA VAL A 30 -8.45 -9.51 1.88
C VAL A 30 -8.52 -9.94 3.34
N GLY A 31 -9.50 -9.43 4.06
CA GLY A 31 -9.77 -9.76 5.45
C GLY A 31 -10.35 -11.17 5.64
N ASN A 32 -10.59 -11.51 6.89
CA ASN A 32 -11.27 -12.74 7.29
C ASN A 32 -12.18 -12.45 8.51
N SER A 33 -12.67 -13.48 9.19
CA SER A 33 -13.54 -13.31 10.37
C SER A 33 -12.92 -12.52 11.52
N VAL A 34 -11.59 -12.31 11.50
CA VAL A 34 -10.82 -11.63 12.56
C VAL A 34 -10.22 -10.31 12.09
N SER A 35 -10.04 -10.11 10.79
CA SER A 35 -9.36 -8.93 10.22
C SER A 35 -10.15 -8.36 9.04
N ARG A 36 -10.14 -7.04 8.89
CA ARG A 36 -10.84 -6.36 7.79
C ARG A 36 -9.95 -6.32 6.55
N ASP A 37 -10.58 -6.13 5.40
CA ASP A 37 -9.88 -5.76 4.17
C ASP A 37 -9.04 -4.50 4.40
N ALA A 38 -7.84 -4.47 3.82
CA ALA A 38 -6.90 -3.39 4.04
C ALA A 38 -6.05 -3.10 2.79
N ASN A 39 -5.58 -1.86 2.69
CA ASN A 39 -4.50 -1.44 1.81
C ASN A 39 -3.27 -1.18 2.71
N SER A 40 -2.57 -2.25 3.07
CA SER A 40 -1.46 -2.20 4.04
C SER A 40 -0.08 -2.29 3.40
N ASP A 41 -0.01 -2.76 2.16
CA ASP A 41 1.24 -2.93 1.41
C ASP A 41 1.50 -1.67 0.61
N LEU A 42 2.55 -0.92 0.95
CA LEU A 42 2.80 0.41 0.38
C LEU A 42 3.96 0.39 -0.60
N THR A 43 3.75 0.93 -1.80
CA THR A 43 4.78 1.09 -2.82
C THR A 43 5.19 2.55 -2.92
N PHE A 44 6.48 2.80 -2.70
CA PHE A 44 7.07 4.13 -2.80
C PHE A 44 8.16 4.15 -3.87
N THR A 45 8.31 5.30 -4.55
CA THR A 45 9.48 5.56 -5.41
C THR A 45 10.16 6.86 -5.03
N ARG A 46 11.41 7.01 -5.49
CA ARG A 46 12.16 8.25 -5.43
C ARG A 46 12.77 8.53 -6.81
N ASP A 47 12.63 9.75 -7.31
CA ASP A 47 13.26 10.22 -8.55
C ASP A 47 12.94 9.40 -9.82
N VAL A 48 11.75 8.75 -9.85
CA VAL A 48 11.28 7.96 -10.99
C VAL A 48 10.45 8.82 -11.94
N LYS A 49 10.83 8.87 -13.23
CA LYS A 49 10.15 9.68 -14.25
C LYS A 49 8.89 9.03 -14.82
N LYS A 50 8.87 7.69 -14.91
CA LYS A 50 7.74 6.91 -15.44
C LYS A 50 7.71 5.54 -14.77
N ALA A 51 6.62 5.25 -14.08
CA ALA A 51 6.29 3.93 -13.55
C ALA A 51 4.78 3.70 -13.70
N GLY A 52 4.39 2.43 -13.68
CA GLY A 52 3.01 2.01 -13.51
C GLY A 52 2.90 1.24 -12.20
N TRP A 53 1.75 1.31 -11.56
CA TRP A 53 1.42 0.56 -10.36
C TRP A 53 0.09 -0.14 -10.60
N THR A 54 -0.02 -1.41 -10.20
CA THR A 54 -1.24 -2.19 -10.38
C THR A 54 -1.33 -3.23 -9.28
N CYS A 55 -2.47 -3.29 -8.60
CA CYS A 55 -2.81 -4.39 -7.72
C CYS A 55 -3.54 -5.47 -8.54
N LEU A 56 -2.97 -6.67 -8.59
CA LEU A 56 -3.52 -7.80 -9.33
C LEU A 56 -4.52 -8.58 -8.45
N PRO A 57 -5.63 -9.08 -9.00
CA PRO A 57 -6.62 -9.82 -8.22
C PRO A 57 -6.10 -11.17 -7.69
N GLU A 58 -5.03 -11.72 -8.26
CA GLU A 58 -4.41 -12.97 -7.85
C GLU A 58 -3.70 -12.85 -6.49
N THR A 59 -3.83 -13.90 -5.66
CA THR A 59 -3.19 -13.95 -4.32
C THR A 59 -2.27 -15.16 -4.11
N LEU A 60 -2.23 -16.09 -5.07
CA LEU A 60 -1.47 -17.35 -5.01
C LEU A 60 -1.72 -18.17 -3.73
N GLY A 61 -2.93 -18.10 -3.17
CA GLY A 61 -3.31 -18.80 -1.93
C GLY A 61 -2.97 -18.05 -0.63
N SER A 62 -2.49 -16.82 -0.72
CA SER A 62 -2.36 -15.88 0.41
C SER A 62 -3.63 -15.03 0.57
N ASP A 63 -3.69 -14.24 1.65
CA ASP A 63 -4.65 -13.15 1.85
C ASP A 63 -4.17 -11.82 1.25
N HIS A 64 -2.97 -11.76 0.65
CA HIS A 64 -2.44 -10.59 -0.04
C HIS A 64 -2.53 -10.70 -1.57
N HIS A 65 -2.90 -9.59 -2.20
CA HIS A 65 -2.83 -9.39 -3.64
C HIS A 65 -1.40 -9.15 -4.11
N ILE A 66 -1.11 -9.54 -5.35
CA ILE A 66 0.19 -9.25 -5.99
C ILE A 66 0.21 -7.78 -6.44
N ILE A 67 1.34 -7.12 -6.26
CA ILE A 67 1.61 -5.72 -6.63
C ILE A 67 2.87 -5.64 -7.48
#